data_AF-A0A7R9TIL4-F1
#
_entry.id   AF-A0A7R9TIL4-F1
#
_cell.length_a   1.000
_cell.length_b   1.000
_cell.length_c   1.000
_cell.angle_alpha   90.00
_cell.angle_beta   90.00
_cell.angle_gamma   90.00
#
_symmetry.space_group_name_H-M   'P 1'
#
loop_
_entity.id
_entity.type
_entity.pdbx_description
1 polymer ?
#
loop_
_entity_poly.entity_id
_entity_poly.type
_entity_poly.pdbx_seq_one_letter_code
_entity_poly.pdbx_strand_id
1 'polypeptide(L)'
;PDGEPRPADAPPVLFEGDQAQAVLLASPEYQNVKARIEQTVRNSFEQSKEYALALEDNRAIYKFGMEWNKAEYEAAPKTVAQFRADMRVQRDWVTQLDRTKLAATVGVLSVDVKPLRNELSSTVVSMLESMKALLLVAAREESTAARERFEKRAKSLMDRPEDLDGFASLMEAHKSHTDNKMNYHTEHQMVEEMFNMLINYEMKIPASDSVKRDDLNDAVQKFHVAMEEAIVFVDKHKKNFAKEMNNAILELDENMFAVQSTLNTGVFIERDSDAQLVVDELQKCKTLIDGYKVRVATMQKYQGLFETPVGTFSNLEF
;
A
#
# COMPACT_ATOMS: atom_id res chain seq x y z
N PRO A 1 93.55 -61.63 34.80
CA PRO A 1 94.03 -62.95 34.30
C PRO A 1 93.23 -64.07 34.98
N ASP A 2 92.25 -64.74 34.37
CA ASP A 2 91.85 -64.88 32.97
C ASP A 2 90.34 -65.17 32.94
N GLY A 3 89.66 -64.71 31.88
CA GLY A 3 88.40 -65.29 31.38
C GLY A 3 87.11 -65.01 32.15
N GLU A 4 86.36 -63.99 31.72
CA GLU A 4 84.90 -64.06 31.71
C GLU A 4 84.42 -64.19 30.25
N PRO A 5 83.63 -65.23 29.91
CA PRO A 5 83.11 -65.38 28.57
C PRO A 5 82.03 -64.32 28.30
N ARG A 6 82.10 -63.69 27.13
CA ARG A 6 81.02 -62.82 26.64
C ARG A 6 79.71 -63.61 26.62
N PRO A 7 78.57 -63.00 27.01
CA PRO A 7 77.29 -63.65 26.83
C PRO A 7 77.10 -63.93 25.35
N ALA A 8 76.81 -65.19 25.04
CA ALA A 8 76.53 -65.65 23.70
C ALA A 8 75.46 -64.74 23.05
N ASP A 9 75.78 -64.22 21.86
CA ASP A 9 74.83 -63.56 20.99
C ASP A 9 73.58 -64.44 20.88
N ALA A 10 72.51 -64.01 21.54
CA ALA A 10 71.20 -64.62 21.33
C ALA A 10 70.88 -64.47 19.84
N PRO A 11 70.55 -65.56 19.13
CA PRO A 11 70.22 -65.47 17.71
C PRO A 11 69.06 -64.47 17.55
N PRO A 12 69.09 -63.62 16.52
CA PRO A 12 67.97 -62.72 16.26
C PRO A 12 66.73 -63.58 16.08
N VAL A 13 65.72 -63.36 16.95
CA VAL A 13 64.44 -64.03 16.84
C VAL A 13 63.84 -63.60 15.51
N LEU A 14 63.96 -64.46 14.51
CA LEU A 14 63.29 -64.35 13.22
C LEU A 14 61.80 -64.56 13.49
N PHE A 15 61.07 -63.46 13.63
CA PHE A 15 59.62 -63.51 13.74
C PHE A 15 59.06 -64.08 12.43
N GLU A 16 58.45 -65.26 12.50
CA GLU A 16 57.55 -65.75 11.46
C GLU A 16 56.41 -64.73 11.28
N GLY A 17 56.09 -64.37 10.03
CA GLY A 17 55.34 -63.15 9.68
C GLY A 17 54.00 -62.93 10.40
N ASP A 18 53.37 -63.98 10.93
CA ASP A 18 52.11 -63.90 11.66
C ASP A 18 52.32 -63.51 13.15
N GLN A 19 53.46 -63.86 13.75
CA GLN A 19 53.80 -63.52 15.13
C GLN A 19 54.26 -62.07 15.28
N ALA A 20 54.99 -61.53 14.29
CA ALA A 20 55.35 -60.10 14.27
C ALA A 20 54.09 -59.22 14.25
N GLN A 21 53.09 -59.61 13.46
CA GLN A 21 51.82 -58.90 13.38
C GLN A 21 51.04 -58.98 14.70
N ALA A 22 50.95 -60.16 15.32
CA ALA A 22 50.30 -60.33 16.62
C ALA A 22 50.97 -59.49 17.73
N VAL A 23 52.31 -59.44 17.76
CA VAL A 23 53.08 -58.63 18.72
C VAL A 23 52.87 -57.13 18.49
N LEU A 24 52.86 -56.66 17.23
CA LEU A 24 52.58 -55.26 16.91
C LEU A 24 51.15 -54.87 17.29
N LEU A 25 50.16 -55.73 17.02
CA LEU A 25 48.77 -55.48 17.40
C LEU A 25 48.57 -55.50 18.93
N ALA A 26 49.34 -56.29 19.68
CA ALA A 26 49.30 -56.31 21.14
C ALA A 26 50.14 -55.20 21.79
N SER A 27 50.94 -54.46 21.01
CA SER A 27 51.79 -53.40 21.56
C SER A 27 50.95 -52.29 22.21
N PRO A 28 51.34 -51.81 23.41
CA PRO A 28 50.66 -50.70 24.07
C PRO A 28 50.57 -49.44 23.20
N GLU A 29 51.59 -49.18 22.38
CA GLU A 29 51.66 -48.06 21.45
C GLU A 29 50.58 -48.16 20.37
N TYR A 30 50.43 -49.32 19.72
CA TYR A 30 49.40 -49.55 18.72
C TYR A 30 47.99 -49.43 19.31
N GLN A 31 47.75 -50.05 20.47
CA GLN A 31 46.44 -49.96 21.14
C GLN A 31 46.10 -48.53 21.57
N ASN A 32 47.08 -47.77 22.05
CA ASN A 32 46.91 -46.36 22.41
C ASN A 32 46.58 -45.52 21.16
N VAL A 33 47.34 -45.67 20.07
CA VAL A 33 47.08 -44.94 18.82
C VAL A 33 45.70 -45.31 18.26
N LYS A 34 45.33 -46.60 18.26
CA LYS A 34 44.00 -47.06 17.83
C LYS A 34 42.89 -46.43 18.66
N ALA A 35 42.98 -46.47 19.99
CA ALA A 35 42.00 -45.86 20.88
C ALA A 35 41.89 -44.34 20.65
N ARG A 36 43.02 -43.65 20.42
CA ARG A 36 43.04 -42.22 20.10
C ARG A 36 42.37 -41.91 18.76
N ILE A 37 42.63 -42.70 17.72
CA ILE A 37 41.98 -42.55 16.41
C ILE A 37 40.47 -42.75 16.56
N GLU A 38 40.04 -43.82 17.23
CA GLU A 38 38.62 -44.10 17.47
C GLU A 38 37.94 -42.95 18.23
N GLN A 39 38.61 -42.40 19.25
CA GLN A 39 38.10 -41.25 19.99
C GLN A 39 38.03 -39.99 19.12
N THR A 40 39.05 -39.70 18.30
CA THR A 40 39.04 -38.55 17.38
C THR A 40 37.90 -38.65 16.36
N VAL A 41 37.65 -39.85 15.81
CA VAL A 41 36.54 -40.08 14.89
C VAL A 41 35.20 -39.86 15.60
N ARG A 42 35.01 -40.44 16.81
CA ARG A 42 33.78 -40.23 17.60
C ARG A 42 33.53 -38.76 17.90
N ASN A 43 34.55 -38.03 18.37
CA ASN A 43 34.45 -36.61 18.66
C ASN A 43 34.10 -35.80 17.40
N SER A 44 34.67 -36.16 16.24
CA SER A 44 34.37 -35.50 14.96
C SER A 44 32.89 -35.66 14.59
N PHE A 45 32.31 -36.85 14.80
CA PHE A 45 30.88 -37.08 14.58
C PHE A 45 30.00 -36.29 15.54
N GLU A 46 30.35 -36.23 16.83
CA GLU A 46 29.60 -35.46 17.83
C GLU A 46 29.60 -33.96 17.51
N GLN A 47 30.77 -33.39 17.25
CA GLN A 47 30.91 -31.99 16.83
C GLN A 47 30.18 -31.71 15.50
N SER A 48 30.13 -32.68 14.56
CA SER A 48 29.40 -32.50 13.31
C SER A 48 27.88 -32.44 13.52
N LYS A 49 27.36 -33.17 14.52
CA LYS A 49 25.95 -33.09 14.92
C LYS A 49 25.64 -31.76 15.58
N GLU A 50 26.52 -31.26 16.45
CA GLU A 50 26.37 -29.92 17.04
C GLU A 50 26.37 -28.84 15.96
N TYR A 51 27.24 -28.95 14.96
CA TYR A 51 27.25 -28.04 13.81
C TYR A 51 25.94 -28.12 13.00
N ALA A 52 25.39 -29.32 12.80
CA ALA A 52 24.09 -29.49 12.13
C ALA A 52 22.94 -28.89 12.94
N LEU A 53 22.97 -28.95 14.28
CA LEU A 53 21.96 -28.32 15.13
C LEU A 53 21.93 -26.80 14.97
N ALA A 54 23.07 -26.16 14.71
CA ALA A 54 23.10 -24.72 14.41
C ALA A 54 22.38 -24.36 13.10
N LEU A 55 22.12 -25.32 12.21
CA LEU A 55 21.34 -25.11 10.98
C LEU A 55 19.82 -25.15 11.23
N GLU A 56 19.37 -25.55 12.42
CA GLU A 56 17.94 -25.52 12.78
C GLU A 56 17.36 -24.10 12.80
N ASP A 57 18.21 -23.07 12.89
CA ASP A 57 17.79 -21.67 12.70
C ASP A 57 17.17 -21.42 11.32
N ASN A 58 17.48 -22.26 10.33
CA ASN A 58 16.91 -22.22 8.98
C ASN A 58 15.63 -23.06 8.82
N ARG A 59 15.20 -23.79 9.87
CA ARG A 59 14.01 -24.66 9.82
C ARG A 59 12.73 -23.87 9.53
N ALA A 60 12.63 -22.64 10.02
CA ALA A 60 11.49 -21.77 9.73
C ALA A 60 11.34 -21.53 8.22
N ILE A 61 12.45 -21.32 7.52
CA ILE A 61 12.50 -21.12 6.07
C ILE A 61 12.04 -22.40 5.35
N TYR A 62 12.54 -23.56 5.77
CA TYR A 62 12.16 -24.84 5.20
C TYR A 62 10.65 -25.12 5.36
N LYS A 63 10.10 -24.94 6.57
CA LYS A 63 8.67 -25.14 6.83
C LYS A 63 7.81 -24.19 6.01
N PHE A 64 8.20 -22.91 5.95
CA PHE A 64 7.51 -21.94 5.11
C PHE A 64 7.53 -22.35 3.63
N GLY A 65 8.67 -22.83 3.14
CA GLY A 65 8.83 -23.40 1.80
C GLY A 65 7.83 -24.50 1.47
N MET A 66 7.55 -25.37 2.44
CA MET A 66 6.60 -26.49 2.30
C MET A 66 5.13 -26.06 2.34
N GLU A 67 4.82 -25.02 3.10
CA GLU A 67 3.45 -24.53 3.30
C GLU A 67 3.06 -23.45 2.29
N TRP A 68 4.03 -22.79 1.66
CA TRP A 68 3.78 -21.68 0.76
C TRP A 68 2.95 -22.09 -0.45
N ASN A 69 1.82 -21.41 -0.60
CA ASN A 69 0.95 -21.54 -1.75
C ASN A 69 0.82 -20.20 -2.47
N LYS A 70 1.44 -20.11 -3.65
CA LYS A 70 1.39 -18.91 -4.49
C LYS A 70 -0.05 -18.54 -4.88
N ALA A 71 -0.87 -19.51 -5.29
CA ALA A 71 -2.22 -19.25 -5.78
C ALA A 71 -3.15 -18.74 -4.66
N GLU A 72 -3.01 -19.30 -3.45
CA GLU A 72 -3.74 -18.83 -2.27
C GLU A 72 -3.30 -17.43 -1.86
N TYR A 73 -1.98 -17.19 -1.87
CA TYR A 73 -1.45 -15.85 -1.65
C TYR A 73 -2.05 -14.89 -2.66
N GLU A 74 -1.97 -15.17 -3.98
CA GLU A 74 -2.51 -14.33 -5.05
C GLU A 74 -4.01 -14.02 -4.92
N ALA A 75 -4.82 -14.98 -4.51
CA ALA A 75 -6.27 -14.82 -4.36
C ALA A 75 -6.66 -13.86 -3.22
N ALA A 76 -5.83 -13.74 -2.19
CA ALA A 76 -6.10 -12.86 -1.06
C ALA A 76 -5.81 -11.38 -1.42
N PRO A 77 -6.75 -10.44 -1.17
CA PRO A 77 -6.49 -9.02 -1.35
C PRO A 77 -5.44 -8.55 -0.35
N LYS A 78 -4.49 -7.72 -0.82
CA LYS A 78 -3.36 -7.26 -0.01
C LYS A 78 -3.23 -5.76 -0.01
N THR A 79 -2.87 -5.24 1.15
CA THR A 79 -2.49 -3.85 1.35
C THR A 79 -1.00 -3.67 1.11
N VAL A 80 -0.57 -2.43 0.82
CA VAL A 80 0.85 -2.07 0.68
C VAL A 80 1.64 -2.40 1.96
N ALA A 81 1.01 -2.25 3.13
CA ALA A 81 1.61 -2.59 4.42
C ALA A 81 1.89 -4.10 4.56
N GLN A 82 0.98 -4.94 4.07
CA GLN A 82 1.18 -6.41 4.05
C GLN A 82 2.32 -6.79 3.10
N PHE A 83 2.34 -6.26 1.87
CA PHE A 83 3.48 -6.48 0.96
C PHE A 83 4.81 -6.09 1.60
N ARG A 84 4.86 -4.93 2.27
CA ARG A 84 6.07 -4.47 2.97
C ARG A 84 6.51 -5.43 4.06
N ALA A 85 5.58 -5.93 4.86
CA ALA A 85 5.88 -6.87 5.94
C ALA A 85 6.39 -8.19 5.38
N ASP A 86 5.67 -8.77 4.42
CA ASP A 86 5.97 -10.09 3.84
C ASP A 86 7.31 -10.07 3.10
N MET A 87 7.52 -9.07 2.23
CA MET A 87 8.76 -8.94 1.46
C MET A 87 9.98 -8.71 2.37
N ARG A 88 9.81 -8.02 3.51
CA ARG A 88 10.88 -7.82 4.50
C ARG A 88 11.34 -9.15 5.07
N VAL A 89 10.40 -10.00 5.49
CA VAL A 89 10.71 -11.34 6.01
C VAL A 89 11.52 -12.14 4.99
N GLN A 90 11.12 -12.10 3.71
CA GLN A 90 11.88 -12.80 2.66
C GLN A 90 13.30 -12.23 2.49
N ARG A 91 13.49 -10.91 2.52
CA ARG A 91 14.83 -10.29 2.40
C ARG A 91 15.71 -10.60 3.60
N ASP A 92 15.15 -10.64 4.80
CA ASP A 92 15.87 -11.02 6.02
C ASP A 92 16.34 -12.47 5.92
N TRP A 93 15.50 -13.39 5.41
CA TRP A 93 15.89 -14.77 5.16
C TRP A 93 16.94 -14.92 4.06
N VAL A 94 16.86 -14.16 2.96
CA VAL A 94 17.95 -14.13 1.96
C VAL A 94 19.28 -13.76 2.62
N THR A 95 19.26 -12.70 3.45
CA THR A 95 20.46 -12.22 4.16
C THR A 95 20.99 -13.26 5.16
N GLN A 96 20.10 -13.94 5.88
CA GLN A 96 20.46 -15.03 6.80
C GLN A 96 21.12 -16.20 6.05
N LEU A 97 20.54 -16.63 4.93
CA LEU A 97 21.09 -17.70 4.12
C LEU A 97 22.44 -17.31 3.48
N ASP A 98 22.60 -16.04 3.09
CA ASP A 98 23.86 -15.52 2.53
C ASP A 98 25.00 -15.48 3.56
N ARG A 99 24.66 -15.29 4.84
CA ARG A 99 25.64 -15.33 5.94
C ARG A 99 25.96 -16.75 6.40
N THR A 100 25.22 -17.76 5.95
CA THR A 100 25.43 -19.15 6.35
C THR A 100 26.74 -19.69 5.76
N LYS A 101 27.59 -20.26 6.62
CA LYS A 101 28.86 -20.85 6.19
C LYS A 101 28.60 -22.08 5.31
N LEU A 102 29.20 -22.10 4.12
CA LEU A 102 28.92 -23.11 3.09
C LEU A 102 29.50 -24.48 3.37
N ALA A 103 30.59 -24.53 4.14
CA ALA A 103 31.20 -25.77 4.55
C ALA A 103 31.97 -25.56 5.86
N ALA A 104 32.04 -26.61 6.68
CA ALA A 104 32.87 -26.63 7.87
C ALA A 104 33.66 -27.95 7.92
N THR A 105 34.94 -27.85 8.25
CA THR A 105 35.75 -29.00 8.59
C THR A 105 35.68 -29.19 10.10
N VAL A 106 35.23 -30.36 10.53
CA VAL A 106 35.04 -30.72 11.94
C VAL A 106 35.83 -31.99 12.21
N GLY A 107 36.98 -31.84 12.88
CA GLY A 107 37.95 -32.91 13.06
C GLY A 107 38.40 -33.49 11.73
N VAL A 108 38.07 -34.76 11.46
CA VAL A 108 38.39 -35.46 10.20
C VAL A 108 37.26 -35.44 9.17
N LEU A 109 36.10 -34.83 9.49
CA LEU A 109 34.93 -34.76 8.62
C LEU A 109 34.81 -33.39 7.98
N SER A 110 34.24 -33.34 6.77
CA SER A 110 33.81 -32.09 6.12
C SER A 110 32.30 -32.12 5.97
N VAL A 111 31.62 -31.12 6.52
CA VAL A 111 30.18 -30.92 6.39
C VAL A 111 29.94 -29.91 5.28
N ASP A 112 29.24 -30.32 4.23
CA ASP A 112 28.84 -29.45 3.12
C ASP A 112 27.39 -28.98 3.31
N VAL A 113 27.21 -27.66 3.42
CA VAL A 113 25.91 -27.00 3.64
C VAL A 113 25.38 -26.38 2.33
N LYS A 114 26.19 -26.37 1.26
CA LYS A 114 25.81 -25.75 -0.02
C LYS A 114 24.50 -26.28 -0.58
N PRO A 115 24.21 -27.59 -0.61
CA PRO A 115 22.95 -28.09 -1.17
C PRO A 115 21.74 -27.53 -0.43
N LEU A 116 21.75 -27.59 0.91
CA LEU A 116 20.68 -27.07 1.75
C LEU A 116 20.49 -25.56 1.55
N ARG A 117 21.58 -24.78 1.58
CA ARG A 117 21.49 -23.33 1.35
C ARG A 117 20.87 -23.05 -0.02
N ASN A 118 21.34 -23.70 -1.07
CA ASN A 118 20.87 -23.44 -2.44
C ASN A 118 19.38 -23.75 -2.60
N GLU A 119 18.89 -24.84 -2.00
CA GLU A 119 17.47 -25.21 -2.01
C GLU A 119 16.61 -24.15 -1.30
N LEU A 120 17.00 -23.76 -0.08
CA LEU A 120 16.29 -22.74 0.68
C LEU A 120 16.34 -21.36 -0.01
N SER A 121 17.50 -20.98 -0.53
CA SER A 121 17.70 -19.72 -1.24
C SER A 121 16.83 -19.66 -2.51
N SER A 122 16.80 -20.73 -3.31
CA SER A 122 15.94 -20.80 -4.50
C SER A 122 14.47 -20.61 -4.15
N THR A 123 14.05 -21.21 -3.05
CA THR A 123 12.67 -21.14 -2.55
C THR A 123 12.29 -19.71 -2.17
N VAL A 124 13.07 -19.08 -1.28
CA VAL A 124 12.84 -17.70 -0.81
C VAL A 124 12.92 -16.69 -1.95
N VAL A 125 13.90 -16.82 -2.85
CA VAL A 125 14.04 -15.93 -4.00
C VAL A 125 12.84 -16.05 -4.94
N SER A 126 12.40 -17.27 -5.26
CA SER A 126 11.22 -17.48 -6.11
C SER A 126 9.94 -16.89 -5.52
N MET A 127 9.80 -16.93 -4.19
CA MET A 127 8.67 -16.34 -3.47
C MET A 127 8.72 -14.82 -3.53
N LEU A 128 9.88 -14.23 -3.23
CA LEU A 128 10.09 -12.79 -3.30
C LEU A 128 9.83 -12.25 -4.72
N GLU A 129 10.26 -12.97 -5.76
CA GLU A 129 9.94 -12.61 -7.15
C GLU A 129 8.43 -12.66 -7.45
N SER A 130 7.71 -13.63 -6.86
CA SER A 130 6.25 -13.69 -7.00
C SER A 130 5.57 -12.51 -6.30
N MET A 131 6.03 -12.12 -5.11
CA MET A 131 5.51 -10.94 -4.40
C MET A 131 5.77 -9.64 -5.17
N LYS A 132 6.98 -9.47 -5.74
CA LYS A 132 7.31 -8.34 -6.62
C LYS A 132 6.38 -8.26 -7.82
N ALA A 133 6.14 -9.39 -8.49
CA ALA A 133 5.25 -9.44 -9.65
C ALA A 133 3.83 -9.00 -9.29
N LEU A 134 3.30 -9.44 -8.15
CA LEU A 134 1.97 -9.03 -7.68
C LEU A 134 1.90 -7.56 -7.29
N LEU A 135 2.93 -7.05 -6.60
CA LEU A 135 3.01 -5.64 -6.27
C LEU A 135 3.10 -4.77 -7.52
N LEU A 136 3.77 -5.21 -8.59
CA LEU A 136 3.79 -4.51 -9.86
C LEU A 136 2.40 -4.43 -10.51
N VAL A 137 1.64 -5.53 -10.48
CA VAL A 137 0.25 -5.53 -10.98
C VAL A 137 -0.62 -4.58 -10.17
N ALA A 138 -0.54 -4.63 -8.84
CA ALA A 138 -1.29 -3.74 -7.95
C ALA A 138 -0.91 -2.25 -8.19
N ALA A 139 0.39 -1.94 -8.32
CA ALA A 139 0.86 -0.59 -8.61
C ALA A 139 0.36 -0.07 -9.97
N ARG A 140 0.31 -0.94 -10.99
CA ARG A 140 -0.22 -0.62 -12.32
C ARG A 140 -1.72 -0.32 -12.28
N GLU A 141 -2.48 -1.14 -11.57
CA GLU A 141 -3.93 -0.98 -11.48
C GLU A 141 -4.28 0.28 -10.69
N GLU A 142 -3.64 0.48 -9.53
CA GLU A 142 -3.90 1.66 -8.71
C GLU A 142 -3.41 2.95 -9.37
N SER A 143 -2.27 2.95 -10.08
CA SER A 143 -1.82 4.14 -10.83
C SER A 143 -2.82 4.56 -11.90
N THR A 144 -3.40 3.59 -12.61
CA THR A 144 -4.43 3.86 -13.62
C THR A 144 -5.70 4.42 -12.96
N ALA A 145 -6.17 3.79 -11.88
CA ALA A 145 -7.36 4.21 -11.16
C ALA A 145 -7.20 5.60 -10.51
N ALA A 146 -6.07 5.86 -9.86
CA ALA A 146 -5.74 7.15 -9.27
C ALA A 146 -5.67 8.24 -10.35
N ARG A 147 -5.07 7.95 -11.52
CA ARG A 147 -5.00 8.89 -12.64
C ARG A 147 -6.40 9.32 -13.08
N GLU A 148 -7.29 8.37 -13.33
CA GLU A 148 -8.68 8.67 -13.74
C GLU A 148 -9.43 9.50 -12.69
N ARG A 149 -9.20 9.23 -11.41
CA ARG A 149 -9.77 10.04 -10.31
C ARG A 149 -9.22 11.47 -10.33
N PHE A 150 -7.91 11.66 -10.50
CA PHE A 150 -7.30 12.99 -10.60
C PHE A 150 -7.75 13.75 -11.84
N GLU A 151 -7.85 13.10 -13.00
CA GLU A 151 -8.39 13.70 -14.23
C GLU A 151 -9.84 14.16 -14.04
N LYS A 152 -10.67 13.34 -13.39
CA LYS A 152 -12.06 13.72 -13.08
C LYS A 152 -12.14 14.93 -12.14
N ARG A 153 -11.30 14.97 -11.10
CA ARG A 153 -11.21 16.10 -10.14
C ARG A 153 -10.69 17.38 -10.80
N ALA A 154 -9.71 17.26 -11.71
CA ALA A 154 -9.22 18.39 -12.47
C ALA A 154 -10.35 18.94 -13.36
N LYS A 155 -11.07 18.06 -14.06
CA LYS A 155 -12.17 18.45 -14.95
C LYS A 155 -13.28 19.22 -14.23
N SER A 156 -13.65 18.84 -13.01
CA SER A 156 -14.66 19.57 -12.21
C SER A 156 -14.26 20.99 -11.80
N LEU A 157 -13.00 21.38 -12.03
CA LEU A 157 -12.46 22.71 -11.73
C LEU A 157 -12.11 23.52 -12.99
N MET A 158 -12.22 22.92 -14.18
CA MET A 158 -11.86 23.59 -15.44
C MET A 158 -13.00 24.42 -16.04
N ASP A 159 -14.24 24.16 -15.62
CA ASP A 159 -15.38 24.92 -16.10
C ASP A 159 -15.26 26.40 -15.70
N ARG A 160 -15.65 27.29 -16.61
CA ARG A 160 -15.64 28.75 -16.44
C ARG A 160 -17.08 29.23 -16.60
N PRO A 161 -17.92 29.05 -15.56
CA PRO A 161 -19.34 29.35 -15.62
C PRO A 161 -19.59 30.84 -15.79
N GLU A 162 -20.62 31.17 -16.57
CA GLU A 162 -21.10 32.54 -16.80
C GLU A 162 -22.37 32.84 -15.99
N ASP A 163 -22.97 31.84 -15.36
CA ASP A 163 -24.17 31.95 -14.52
C ASP A 163 -23.87 31.69 -13.04
N LEU A 164 -24.81 32.13 -12.19
CA LEU A 164 -24.69 32.02 -10.73
C LEU A 164 -24.64 30.56 -10.26
N ASP A 165 -25.44 29.67 -10.84
CA ASP A 165 -25.56 28.27 -10.44
C ASP A 165 -24.28 27.48 -10.73
N GLY A 166 -23.70 27.70 -11.91
CA GLY A 166 -22.41 27.14 -12.31
C GLY A 166 -21.29 27.70 -11.45
N PHE A 167 -21.28 29.00 -11.17
CA PHE A 167 -20.27 29.61 -10.29
C PHE A 167 -20.32 29.05 -8.87
N ALA A 168 -21.52 28.89 -8.29
CA ALA A 168 -21.69 28.27 -6.99
C ALA A 168 -21.23 26.81 -6.98
N SER A 169 -21.51 26.06 -8.06
CA SER A 169 -21.05 24.67 -8.23
C SER A 169 -19.51 24.58 -8.28
N LEU A 170 -18.85 25.51 -8.97
CA LEU A 170 -17.39 25.60 -9.00
C LEU A 170 -16.80 25.92 -7.60
N MET A 171 -17.42 26.84 -6.85
CA MET A 171 -17.00 27.15 -5.48
C MET A 171 -17.14 25.94 -4.54
N GLU A 172 -18.25 25.20 -4.66
CA GLU A 172 -18.49 23.98 -3.88
C GLU A 172 -17.46 22.88 -4.22
N ALA A 173 -17.19 22.67 -5.52
CA ALA A 173 -16.17 21.74 -5.98
C ALA A 173 -14.78 22.12 -5.45
N HIS A 174 -14.38 23.39 -5.59
CA HIS A 174 -13.10 23.88 -5.08
C HIS A 174 -12.97 23.66 -3.58
N LYS A 175 -13.98 24.08 -2.79
CA LYS A 175 -13.99 23.88 -1.33
C LYS A 175 -13.89 22.39 -0.95
N SER A 176 -14.69 21.54 -1.59
CA SER A 176 -14.64 20.09 -1.37
C SER A 176 -13.26 19.50 -1.65
N HIS A 177 -12.60 19.95 -2.72
CA HIS A 177 -11.25 19.51 -3.04
C HIS A 177 -10.19 20.07 -2.08
N THR A 178 -10.33 21.31 -1.60
CA THR A 178 -9.47 21.89 -0.56
C THR A 178 -9.55 21.07 0.73
N ASP A 179 -10.77 20.73 1.18
CA ASP A 179 -11.00 19.97 2.42
C ASP A 179 -10.43 18.54 2.35
N ASN A 180 -10.43 17.95 1.15
CA ASN A 180 -9.94 16.58 0.91
C ASN A 180 -8.47 16.50 0.45
N LYS A 181 -7.73 17.61 0.41
CA LYS A 181 -6.36 17.67 -0.14
C LYS A 181 -5.41 16.64 0.48
N MET A 182 -5.51 16.42 1.79
CA MET A 182 -4.65 15.43 2.50
C MET A 182 -4.95 13.99 2.07
N ASN A 183 -6.22 13.66 1.82
CA ASN A 183 -6.62 12.34 1.36
C ASN A 183 -6.07 12.07 -0.05
N TYR A 184 -6.15 13.07 -0.93
CA TYR A 184 -5.61 12.97 -2.29
C TYR A 184 -4.08 12.85 -2.30
N HIS A 185 -3.40 13.56 -1.40
CA HIS A 185 -1.96 13.39 -1.23
C HIS A 185 -1.60 11.96 -0.78
N THR A 186 -2.35 11.43 0.20
CA THR A 186 -2.15 10.05 0.68
C THR A 186 -2.39 9.01 -0.41
N GLU A 187 -3.43 9.20 -1.23
CA GLU A 187 -3.73 8.35 -2.40
C GLU A 187 -2.56 8.34 -3.40
N HIS A 188 -2.01 9.51 -3.76
CA HIS A 188 -0.85 9.61 -4.64
C HIS A 188 0.42 8.96 -4.02
N GLN A 189 0.69 9.24 -2.75
CA GLN A 189 1.84 8.69 -2.04
C GLN A 189 1.80 7.17 -1.93
N MET A 190 0.61 6.57 -1.80
CA MET A 190 0.46 5.12 -1.76
C MET A 190 0.96 4.46 -3.05
N VAL A 191 0.66 5.03 -4.22
CA VAL A 191 1.14 4.53 -5.51
C VAL A 191 2.65 4.70 -5.65
N GLU A 192 3.17 5.86 -5.27
CA GLU A 192 4.61 6.14 -5.26
C GLU A 192 5.37 5.16 -4.34
N GLU A 193 4.80 4.85 -3.17
CA GLU A 193 5.37 3.89 -2.23
C GLU A 193 5.43 2.46 -2.81
N MET A 194 4.42 2.04 -3.58
CA MET A 194 4.44 0.74 -4.27
C MET A 194 5.59 0.67 -5.28
N PHE A 195 5.76 1.68 -6.13
CA PHE A 195 6.86 1.72 -7.10
C PHE A 195 8.23 1.83 -6.42
N ASN A 196 8.35 2.64 -5.37
CA ASN A 196 9.60 2.75 -4.61
C ASN A 196 9.97 1.44 -3.92
N MET A 197 8.99 0.68 -3.42
CA MET A 197 9.24 -0.65 -2.87
C MET A 197 9.77 -1.59 -3.94
N LEU A 198 9.18 -1.64 -5.13
CA LEU A 198 9.69 -2.46 -6.23
C LEU A 198 11.14 -2.11 -6.59
N ILE A 199 11.47 -0.82 -6.65
CA ILE A 199 12.84 -0.33 -6.89
C ILE A 199 13.79 -0.74 -5.76
N ASN A 200 13.40 -0.58 -4.50
CA ASN A 200 14.19 -0.98 -3.33
C ASN A 200 14.48 -2.49 -3.30
N TYR A 201 13.59 -3.28 -3.88
CA TYR A 201 13.79 -4.71 -4.04
C TYR A 201 14.40 -5.09 -5.40
N GLU A 202 15.02 -4.13 -6.09
CA GLU A 202 15.79 -4.32 -7.32
C GLU A 202 14.95 -4.86 -8.50
N MET A 203 13.63 -4.67 -8.46
CA MET A 203 12.79 -4.97 -9.60
C MET A 203 12.95 -3.89 -10.67
N LYS A 204 13.31 -4.32 -11.89
CA LYS A 204 13.32 -3.42 -13.05
C LYS A 204 11.87 -3.13 -13.47
N ILE A 205 11.43 -1.89 -13.28
CA ILE A 205 10.10 -1.45 -13.71
C ILE A 205 10.05 -1.43 -15.25
N PRO A 206 9.06 -2.10 -15.89
CA PRO A 206 8.86 -2.01 -17.32
C PRO A 206 8.58 -0.57 -17.78
N ALA A 207 9.04 -0.20 -18.97
CA ALA A 207 8.85 1.15 -19.51
C ALA A 207 7.37 1.56 -19.56
N SER A 208 6.47 0.61 -19.91
CA SER A 208 5.02 0.85 -19.93
C SER A 208 4.44 1.23 -18.57
N ASP A 209 4.99 0.69 -17.48
CA ASP A 209 4.52 0.97 -16.12
C ASP A 209 5.14 2.25 -15.57
N SER A 210 6.38 2.58 -15.98
CA SER A 210 6.98 3.88 -15.73
C SER A 210 6.14 5.00 -16.34
N VAL A 211 5.72 4.85 -17.60
CA VAL A 211 4.86 5.82 -18.28
C VAL A 211 3.54 6.00 -17.53
N LYS A 212 2.92 4.94 -17.00
CA LYS A 212 1.69 5.07 -16.21
C LYS A 212 1.88 5.85 -14.91
N ARG A 213 3.02 5.67 -14.24
CA ARG A 213 3.39 6.46 -13.07
C ARG A 213 3.59 7.93 -13.46
N ASP A 214 4.26 8.19 -14.58
CA ASP A 214 4.47 9.55 -15.09
C ASP A 214 3.14 10.22 -15.48
N ASP A 215 2.24 9.49 -16.16
CA ASP A 215 0.88 9.95 -16.49
C ASP A 215 0.07 10.31 -15.23
N LEU A 216 0.19 9.53 -14.15
CA LEU A 216 -0.42 9.85 -12.86
C LEU A 216 0.17 11.15 -12.28
N ASN A 217 1.50 11.29 -12.28
CA ASN A 217 2.17 12.50 -11.81
C ASN A 217 1.72 13.74 -12.59
N ASP A 218 1.58 13.61 -13.91
CA ASP A 218 1.03 14.65 -14.78
C ASP A 218 -0.42 14.99 -14.45
N ALA A 219 -1.27 13.99 -14.18
CA ALA A 219 -2.66 14.21 -13.78
C ALA A 219 -2.76 14.92 -12.41
N VAL A 220 -1.92 14.56 -11.45
CA VAL A 220 -1.81 15.24 -10.15
C VAL A 220 -1.39 16.69 -10.34
N GLN A 221 -0.40 16.95 -11.20
CA GLN A 221 0.04 18.31 -11.47
C GLN A 221 -1.05 19.14 -12.17
N LYS A 222 -1.75 18.56 -13.16
CA LYS A 222 -2.90 19.21 -13.81
C LYS A 222 -4.00 19.54 -12.80
N PHE A 223 -4.28 18.65 -11.85
CA PHE A 223 -5.23 18.92 -10.77
C PHE A 223 -4.79 20.08 -9.88
N HIS A 224 -3.51 20.17 -9.50
CA HIS A 224 -2.99 21.30 -8.73
C HIS A 224 -3.11 22.62 -9.50
N VAL A 225 -2.75 22.64 -10.78
CA VAL A 225 -2.93 23.82 -11.63
C VAL A 225 -4.41 24.20 -11.74
N ALA A 226 -5.31 23.23 -11.92
CA ALA A 226 -6.75 23.49 -11.98
C ALA A 226 -7.30 24.07 -10.66
N MET A 227 -6.81 23.62 -9.50
CA MET A 227 -7.14 24.21 -8.20
C MET A 227 -6.70 25.68 -8.12
N GLU A 228 -5.46 25.98 -8.52
CA GLU A 228 -4.92 27.35 -8.52
C GLU A 228 -5.67 28.27 -9.48
N GLU A 229 -5.97 27.81 -10.70
CA GLU A 229 -6.75 28.59 -11.65
C GLU A 229 -8.20 28.80 -11.20
N ALA A 230 -8.82 27.78 -10.58
CA ALA A 230 -10.18 27.87 -10.08
C ALA A 230 -10.29 28.92 -8.97
N ILE A 231 -9.36 28.96 -8.00
CA ILE A 231 -9.40 29.98 -6.93
C ILE A 231 -9.16 31.39 -7.49
N VAL A 232 -8.24 31.55 -8.45
CA VAL A 232 -8.02 32.84 -9.13
C VAL A 232 -9.28 33.30 -9.86
N PHE A 233 -9.97 32.38 -10.54
CA PHE A 233 -11.24 32.69 -11.21
C PHE A 233 -12.33 33.08 -10.21
N VAL A 234 -12.48 32.31 -9.12
CA VAL A 234 -13.45 32.57 -8.04
C VAL A 234 -13.19 33.95 -7.43
N ASP A 235 -11.95 34.25 -7.02
CA ASP A 235 -11.62 35.54 -6.40
C ASP A 235 -11.90 36.73 -7.31
N LYS A 236 -11.62 36.59 -8.61
CA LYS A 236 -11.85 37.64 -9.61
C LYS A 236 -13.35 37.93 -9.81
N HIS A 237 -14.20 36.90 -9.79
CA HIS A 237 -15.63 37.05 -10.13
C HIS A 237 -16.57 37.04 -8.93
N LYS A 238 -16.11 36.65 -7.73
CA LYS A 238 -16.91 36.55 -6.49
C LYS A 238 -17.74 37.81 -6.24
N LYS A 239 -17.15 39.00 -6.43
CA LYS A 239 -17.85 40.28 -6.24
C LYS A 239 -18.97 40.53 -7.25
N ASN A 240 -18.80 40.08 -8.49
CA ASN A 240 -19.81 40.27 -9.53
C ASN A 240 -20.98 39.32 -9.32
N PHE A 241 -20.70 38.03 -9.13
CA PHE A 241 -21.74 37.04 -8.83
C PHE A 241 -22.43 37.27 -7.48
N ALA A 242 -21.75 37.85 -6.48
CA ALA A 242 -22.40 38.26 -5.23
C ALA A 242 -23.44 39.37 -5.46
N LYS A 243 -23.17 40.31 -6.38
CA LYS A 243 -24.15 41.34 -6.75
C LYS A 243 -25.33 40.73 -7.51
N GLU A 244 -25.05 39.83 -8.44
CA GLU A 244 -26.08 39.10 -9.18
C GLU A 244 -27.00 38.30 -8.24
N MET A 245 -26.41 37.58 -7.28
CA MET A 245 -27.14 36.89 -6.22
C MET A 245 -28.01 37.85 -5.39
N ASN A 246 -27.47 38.99 -4.97
CA ASN A 246 -28.25 39.99 -4.22
C ASN A 246 -29.42 40.54 -5.04
N ASN A 247 -29.22 40.80 -6.34
CA ASN A 247 -30.30 41.24 -7.22
C ASN A 247 -31.36 40.14 -7.38
N ALA A 248 -30.94 38.88 -7.55
CA ALA A 248 -31.86 37.74 -7.64
C ALA A 248 -32.66 37.54 -6.34
N ILE A 249 -32.06 37.81 -5.18
CA ILE A 249 -32.73 37.80 -3.87
C ILE A 249 -33.78 38.90 -3.79
N LEU A 250 -33.44 40.13 -4.20
CA LEU A 250 -34.39 41.25 -4.22
C LEU A 250 -35.57 40.97 -5.16
N GLU A 251 -35.30 40.45 -6.35
CA GLU A 251 -36.34 40.05 -7.31
C GLU A 251 -37.23 38.92 -6.74
N LEU A 252 -36.64 37.97 -6.01
CA LEU A 252 -37.38 36.90 -5.34
C LEU A 252 -38.29 37.45 -4.23
N ASP A 253 -37.79 38.38 -3.42
CA ASP A 253 -38.57 39.04 -2.37
C ASP A 253 -39.72 39.87 -2.94
N GLU A 254 -39.49 40.63 -4.02
CA GLU A 254 -40.53 41.39 -4.73
C GLU A 254 -41.61 40.48 -5.31
N ASN A 255 -41.22 39.36 -5.94
CA ASN A 255 -42.14 38.37 -6.47
C ASN A 255 -42.97 37.70 -5.37
N MET A 256 -42.34 37.38 -4.23
CA MET A 256 -43.04 36.82 -3.06
C MET A 256 -44.04 37.83 -2.49
N PHE A 257 -43.67 39.10 -2.39
CA PHE A 257 -44.58 40.18 -1.98
C PHE A 257 -45.75 40.36 -2.96
N ALA A 258 -45.51 40.22 -4.26
CA ALA A 258 -46.58 40.28 -5.27
C ALA A 258 -47.60 39.13 -5.10
N VAL A 259 -47.14 37.91 -4.82
CA VAL A 259 -48.02 36.78 -4.50
C VAL A 259 -48.78 37.04 -3.20
N GLN A 260 -48.13 37.58 -2.16
CA GLN A 260 -48.78 37.97 -0.91
C GLN A 260 -49.88 39.02 -1.13
N SER A 261 -49.61 40.03 -1.94
CA SER A 261 -50.59 41.07 -2.30
C SER A 261 -51.77 40.48 -3.09
N THR A 262 -51.48 39.55 -4.01
CA THR A 262 -52.51 38.83 -4.79
C THR A 262 -53.43 38.04 -3.87
N LEU A 263 -52.89 37.32 -2.88
CA LEU A 263 -53.69 36.58 -1.88
C LEU A 263 -54.54 37.51 -0.99
N ASN A 264 -54.14 38.77 -0.83
CA ASN A 264 -54.85 39.79 -0.05
C ASN A 264 -55.73 40.71 -0.89
N THR A 265 -56.04 40.34 -2.14
CA THR A 265 -56.89 41.14 -3.04
C THR A 265 -57.80 40.26 -3.91
N GLY A 266 -58.82 40.87 -4.52
CA GLY A 266 -59.67 40.24 -5.54
C GLY A 266 -60.43 38.99 -5.08
N VAL A 267 -60.37 37.93 -5.89
CA VAL A 267 -61.19 36.71 -5.80
C VAL A 267 -61.11 36.04 -4.42
N PHE A 268 -59.99 36.21 -3.70
CA PHE A 268 -59.77 35.57 -2.39
C PHE A 268 -60.49 36.26 -1.22
N ILE A 269 -60.90 37.53 -1.37
CA ILE A 269 -61.59 38.31 -0.31
C ILE A 269 -63.07 38.56 -0.67
N GLU A 270 -63.40 38.59 -1.96
CA GLU A 270 -64.75 38.84 -2.44
C GLU A 270 -65.71 37.70 -2.06
N ARG A 271 -66.76 38.04 -1.32
CA ARG A 271 -67.76 37.08 -0.80
C ARG A 271 -68.57 36.39 -1.90
N ASP A 272 -68.69 37.04 -3.06
CA ASP A 272 -69.48 36.58 -4.21
C ASP A 272 -68.64 35.82 -5.25
N SER A 273 -67.35 35.58 -4.95
CA SER A 273 -66.46 34.81 -5.83
C SER A 273 -66.91 33.36 -6.01
N ASP A 274 -66.76 32.85 -7.24
CA ASP A 274 -67.01 31.44 -7.53
C ASP A 274 -66.02 30.53 -6.81
N ALA A 275 -66.54 29.53 -6.09
CA ALA A 275 -65.73 28.65 -5.25
C ALA A 275 -64.73 27.81 -6.05
N GLN A 276 -65.06 27.40 -7.28
CA GLN A 276 -64.15 26.62 -8.12
C GLN A 276 -62.99 27.49 -8.61
N LEU A 277 -63.30 28.73 -9.02
CA LEU A 277 -62.30 29.70 -9.45
C LEU A 277 -61.32 30.06 -8.31
N VAL A 278 -61.81 30.22 -7.08
CA VAL A 278 -60.97 30.44 -5.89
C VAL A 278 -60.00 29.27 -5.66
N VAL A 279 -60.48 28.03 -5.74
CA VAL A 279 -59.64 26.84 -5.53
C VAL A 279 -58.55 26.72 -6.60
N ASP A 280 -58.89 26.95 -7.87
CA ASP A 280 -57.95 26.86 -8.98
C ASP A 280 -56.85 27.93 -8.87
N GLU A 281 -57.21 29.17 -8.51
CA GLU A 281 -56.23 30.25 -8.28
C GLU A 281 -55.36 30.00 -7.03
N LEU A 282 -55.93 29.48 -5.94
CA LEU A 282 -55.15 29.06 -4.75
C LEU A 282 -54.14 27.97 -5.09
N GLN A 283 -54.50 27.02 -5.96
CA GLN A 283 -53.60 25.95 -6.38
C GLN A 283 -52.42 26.50 -7.22
N LYS A 284 -52.66 27.53 -8.05
CA LYS A 284 -51.58 28.24 -8.77
C LYS A 284 -50.66 28.97 -7.80
N CYS A 285 -51.21 29.73 -6.85
CA CYS A 285 -50.43 30.41 -5.82
C CYS A 285 -49.59 29.43 -5.00
N LYS A 286 -50.15 28.28 -4.62
CA LYS A 286 -49.41 27.22 -3.91
C LYS A 286 -48.23 26.71 -4.72
N THR A 287 -48.43 26.43 -6.00
CA THR A 287 -47.36 25.94 -6.89
C THR A 287 -46.23 26.98 -7.03
N LEU A 288 -46.58 28.26 -7.10
CA LEU A 288 -45.60 29.36 -7.12
C LEU A 288 -44.82 29.47 -5.80
N ILE A 289 -45.51 29.42 -4.66
CA ILE A 289 -44.89 29.47 -3.33
C ILE A 289 -43.94 28.28 -3.14
N ASP A 290 -44.34 27.08 -3.53
CA ASP A 290 -43.50 25.88 -3.44
C ASP A 290 -42.24 26.03 -4.33
N GLY A 291 -42.37 26.63 -5.51
CA GLY A 291 -41.22 26.98 -6.37
C GLY A 291 -40.29 28.02 -5.73
N TYR A 292 -40.84 29.05 -5.07
CA TYR A 292 -40.04 30.05 -4.37
C TYR A 292 -39.31 29.48 -3.15
N LYS A 293 -39.90 28.54 -2.41
CA LYS A 293 -39.21 27.84 -1.31
C LYS A 293 -37.93 27.16 -1.76
N VAL A 294 -37.98 26.47 -2.91
CA VAL A 294 -36.80 25.81 -3.50
C VAL A 294 -35.74 26.87 -3.87
N ARG A 295 -36.15 27.96 -4.52
CA ARG A 295 -35.23 29.06 -4.88
C ARG A 295 -34.60 29.73 -3.66
N VAL A 296 -35.37 29.97 -2.60
CA VAL A 296 -34.85 30.52 -1.34
C VAL A 296 -33.80 29.59 -0.73
N ALA A 297 -34.07 28.28 -0.66
CA ALA A 297 -33.09 27.32 -0.14
C ALA A 297 -31.78 27.33 -0.96
N THR A 298 -31.89 27.43 -2.29
CA THR A 298 -30.73 27.58 -3.19
C THR A 298 -29.96 28.88 -2.92
N MET A 299 -30.65 30.01 -2.80
CA MET A 299 -30.01 31.30 -2.51
C MET A 299 -29.35 31.33 -1.13
N GLN A 300 -29.96 30.72 -0.11
CA GLN A 300 -29.35 30.58 1.22
C GLN A 300 -28.07 29.73 1.17
N LYS A 301 -28.07 28.64 0.39
CA LYS A 301 -26.86 27.83 0.12
C LYS A 301 -25.77 28.69 -0.52
N TYR A 302 -26.13 29.50 -1.53
CA TYR A 302 -25.19 30.40 -2.18
C TYR A 302 -24.67 31.47 -1.22
N GLN A 303 -25.53 32.09 -0.40
CA GLN A 303 -25.10 33.05 0.62
C GLN A 303 -24.05 32.45 1.57
N GLY A 304 -24.22 31.18 1.97
CA GLY A 304 -23.23 30.45 2.77
C GLY A 304 -21.90 30.20 2.04
N LEU A 305 -21.95 29.83 0.75
CA LEU A 305 -20.74 29.63 -0.07
C LEU A 305 -19.97 30.93 -0.31
N PHE A 306 -20.69 32.04 -0.51
CA PHE A 306 -20.11 33.35 -0.77
C PHE A 306 -19.68 34.08 0.52
N GLU A 307 -19.97 33.49 1.69
CA GLU A 307 -19.70 34.05 3.02
C GLU A 307 -20.43 35.39 3.26
N THR A 308 -21.63 35.53 2.69
CA THR A 308 -22.51 36.67 2.89
C THR A 308 -23.57 36.37 3.96
N PRO A 309 -24.12 37.37 4.66
CA PRO A 309 -25.20 37.16 5.61
C PRO A 309 -26.38 36.41 4.98
N VAL A 310 -26.82 35.33 5.62
CA VAL A 310 -27.96 34.54 5.16
C VAL A 310 -29.25 35.30 5.46
N GLY A 311 -30.06 35.54 4.43
CA GLY A 311 -31.34 36.23 4.56
C GLY A 311 -32.40 35.34 5.23
N THR A 312 -33.25 35.94 6.07
CA THR A 312 -34.34 35.25 6.76
C THR A 312 -35.60 35.05 5.91
N PHE A 313 -35.72 35.71 4.74
CA PHE A 313 -36.86 35.62 3.81
C PHE A 313 -38.24 35.59 4.52
N SER A 314 -38.48 36.56 5.40
CA SER A 314 -39.66 36.61 6.28
C SER A 314 -41.01 36.55 5.55
N ASN A 315 -41.05 36.91 4.26
CA ASN A 315 -42.24 36.83 3.42
C ASN A 315 -42.67 35.38 3.09
N LEU A 316 -41.91 34.35 3.49
CA LEU A 316 -42.31 32.93 3.39
C LEU A 316 -42.93 32.37 4.67
N GLU A 317 -42.84 33.09 5.79
CA GLU A 317 -43.45 32.71 7.06
C GLU A 317 -44.94 33.10 7.05
N PHE A 318 -45.74 32.36 6.28
CA PHE A 318 -47.20 32.41 6.33
C PHE A 318 -47.77 31.40 7.33
#